data_AF-A0A941MZV6-F1
#
_entry.id   AF-A0A941MZV6-F1
#
_cell.length_a   1.000
_cell.length_b   1.000
_cell.length_c   1.000
_cell.angle_alpha   90.00
_cell.angle_beta   90.00
_cell.angle_gamma   90.00
#
_symmetry.space_group_name_H-M   'P 1'
#
loop_
_entity.id
_entity.type
_entity.pdbx_description
1 polymer ?
#
loop_
_entity_poly.entity_id
_entity_poly.type
_entity_poly.pdbx_seq_one_letter_code
_entity_poly.pdbx_strand_id
1 'polypeptide(L)'
;MLLACAVVGGVAVTWKLKTQPQQHLVGTPLGQQALPDGTILVLEQITSAGPHQLKIGESASFFHAMHLGRTSHTPRQCFAGTLDHAVVLWYSHWHASLPQTLDFDWWLASILVDPYGEEILDSQETSHLLKAKGGTASYGAARPWAPLTRAPDDILLATSQFPALRQPAGNRKLRVYDRQSQQIAEFEVPFPDTTATPQWQPDSLPVTKTDADLQVTFTAVEIEEQAPAGQLVSLMKNPRPRWRIAPVFSVLHHGQPGPAWKPDVTELTDALGNKSSLWNCSLSTHETAWKLELQLARDDPAAFSPAEQWESPTVALPAENGLQPVPAPDSSATAEISGVTLTLQEIGRGATTYHDLSTSSASAIQRSSGSRSVGNKTFSVGHSSSSYGNGTTTHSVQTTGDCVHLLVKMEHVPPNHRELFRVHDQQGRELAHAVESLTIGNVHYAFVFIDPDETVESVRLKVYVHTSRTVELYIAPPLSPART
;
A
#
# COMPACT_ATOMS: atom_id res chain seq x y z
N MET A 1 45.53 -0.55 -9.94
CA MET A 1 46.25 -1.82 -10.18
C MET A 1 47.59 -1.73 -9.46
N LEU A 2 47.71 -2.33 -8.26
CA LEU A 2 48.93 -2.28 -7.46
C LEU A 2 49.70 -3.60 -7.65
N LEU A 3 50.89 -3.54 -8.24
CA LEU A 3 51.82 -4.67 -8.28
C LEU A 3 52.69 -4.63 -7.02
N ALA A 4 52.60 -5.66 -6.19
CA ALA A 4 53.60 -5.92 -5.15
C ALA A 4 54.58 -6.97 -5.69
N CYS A 5 55.86 -6.61 -5.79
CA CYS A 5 56.94 -7.54 -6.10
C CYS A 5 57.72 -7.82 -4.82
N ALA A 6 57.82 -9.10 -4.44
CA ALA A 6 58.79 -9.57 -3.47
C ALA A 6 59.71 -10.57 -4.16
N VAL A 7 61.02 -10.34 -4.06
CA VAL A 7 62.05 -11.25 -4.60
C VAL A 7 62.53 -12.14 -3.44
N VAL A 8 62.23 -13.43 -3.54
CA VAL A 8 62.78 -14.45 -2.64
C VAL A 8 63.47 -15.50 -3.51
N GLY A 9 64.79 -15.63 -3.40
CA GLY A 9 65.56 -16.67 -4.09
C GLY A 9 65.80 -16.48 -5.60
N GLY A 10 65.80 -15.23 -6.11
CA GLY A 10 66.19 -14.96 -7.52
C GLY A 10 65.13 -15.31 -8.57
N VAL A 11 63.91 -15.70 -8.17
CA VAL A 11 62.76 -15.90 -9.06
C VAL A 11 61.72 -14.83 -8.74
N ALA A 12 61.37 -14.01 -9.74
CA ALA A 12 60.29 -13.05 -9.62
C ALA A 12 58.93 -13.77 -9.65
N VAL A 13 58.33 -13.97 -8.48
CA VAL A 13 56.97 -14.53 -8.39
C VAL A 13 55.98 -13.38 -8.46
N THR A 14 55.29 -13.27 -9.59
CA THR A 14 54.24 -12.27 -9.78
C THR A 14 52.94 -12.84 -9.25
N TRP A 15 52.57 -12.49 -8.01
CA TRP A 15 51.24 -12.79 -7.50
C TRP A 15 50.27 -11.82 -8.16
N LYS A 16 49.55 -12.25 -9.20
CA LYS A 16 48.28 -11.60 -9.52
C LYS A 16 47.37 -11.88 -8.34
N LEU A 17 47.11 -10.88 -7.49
CA LEU A 17 45.93 -10.92 -6.63
C LEU A 17 44.76 -11.12 -7.59
N LYS A 18 44.28 -12.36 -7.70
CA LYS A 18 42.92 -12.60 -8.17
C LYS A 18 42.07 -11.91 -7.12
N THR A 19 41.57 -10.71 -7.43
CA THR A 19 40.41 -10.14 -6.75
C THR A 19 39.43 -11.30 -6.59
N GLN A 20 39.15 -11.69 -5.35
CA GLN A 20 38.19 -12.76 -5.10
C GLN A 20 36.94 -12.42 -5.91
N PRO A 21 36.38 -13.38 -6.67
CA PRO A 21 35.11 -13.15 -7.33
C PRO A 21 34.14 -12.69 -6.23
N GLN A 22 33.63 -11.46 -6.35
CA GLN A 22 32.63 -10.96 -5.44
C GLN A 22 31.51 -11.99 -5.40
N GLN A 23 31.14 -12.42 -4.20
CA GLN A 23 30.02 -13.34 -4.04
C GLN A 23 28.75 -12.55 -4.35
N HIS A 24 28.32 -12.63 -5.61
CA HIS A 24 27.04 -12.08 -6.02
C HIS A 24 25.92 -12.84 -5.31
N LEU A 25 24.90 -12.11 -4.86
CA LEU A 25 23.82 -12.67 -4.06
C LEU A 25 22.93 -13.61 -4.90
N VAL A 26 22.78 -13.30 -6.20
CA VAL A 26 21.92 -14.03 -7.12
C VAL A 26 22.64 -14.23 -8.45
N GLY A 27 23.36 -15.34 -8.62
CA GLY A 27 23.97 -15.69 -9.90
C GLY A 27 24.83 -14.55 -10.48
N THR A 28 24.59 -14.17 -11.74
CA THR A 28 25.24 -13.02 -12.39
C THR A 28 24.36 -11.79 -12.20
N PRO A 29 24.86 -10.68 -11.63
CA PRO A 29 24.07 -9.45 -11.47
C PRO A 29 23.71 -8.85 -12.83
N LEU A 30 22.61 -8.09 -12.88
CA LEU A 30 22.17 -7.39 -14.08
C LEU A 30 23.07 -6.20 -14.42
N GLY A 31 23.65 -5.57 -13.41
CA GLY A 31 24.58 -4.46 -13.58
C GLY A 31 25.33 -4.13 -12.30
N GLN A 32 26.48 -3.46 -12.45
CA GLN A 32 27.26 -2.96 -11.32
C GLN A 32 27.92 -1.63 -11.70
N GLN A 33 28.01 -0.73 -10.74
CA GLN A 33 28.65 0.57 -10.92
C GLN A 33 29.48 0.93 -9.69
N ALA A 34 30.74 1.31 -9.93
CA ALA A 34 31.58 1.89 -8.90
C ALA A 34 31.07 3.31 -8.58
N LEU A 35 30.89 3.59 -7.29
CA LEU A 35 30.48 4.90 -6.79
C LEU A 35 31.70 5.81 -6.55
N PRO A 36 31.51 7.13 -6.43
CA PRO A 36 32.62 8.08 -6.24
C PRO A 36 33.48 7.84 -4.99
N ASP A 37 32.92 7.20 -3.96
CA ASP A 37 33.63 6.85 -2.72
C ASP A 37 34.43 5.53 -2.82
N GLY A 38 34.42 4.88 -3.98
CA GLY A 38 35.12 3.62 -4.24
C GLY A 38 34.35 2.36 -3.82
N THR A 39 33.11 2.50 -3.36
CA THR A 39 32.18 1.38 -3.15
C THR A 39 31.52 0.96 -4.46
N ILE A 40 30.71 -0.10 -4.43
CA ILE A 40 30.06 -0.66 -5.62
C ILE A 40 28.57 -0.84 -5.36
N LEU A 41 27.74 -0.20 -6.17
CA LEU A 41 26.31 -0.46 -6.23
C LEU A 41 26.04 -1.53 -7.30
N VAL A 42 25.29 -2.56 -6.92
CA VAL A 42 24.97 -3.70 -7.77
C VAL A 42 23.46 -3.78 -7.94
N LEU A 43 23.00 -3.87 -9.19
CA LEU A 43 21.64 -4.22 -9.55
C LEU A 43 21.56 -5.75 -9.68
N GLU A 44 21.00 -6.39 -8.66
CA GLU A 44 20.97 -7.84 -8.51
C GLU A 44 19.94 -8.48 -9.43
N GLN A 45 18.69 -8.00 -9.38
CA GLN A 45 17.57 -8.58 -10.10
C GLN A 45 16.49 -7.53 -10.38
N ILE A 46 15.68 -7.79 -11.40
CA ILE A 46 14.39 -7.13 -11.62
C ILE A 46 13.31 -8.19 -11.51
N THR A 47 12.22 -7.89 -10.81
CA THR A 47 11.03 -8.72 -10.77
C THR A 47 9.82 -7.92 -11.24
N SER A 48 8.95 -8.56 -12.02
CA SER A 48 7.71 -8.00 -12.56
C SER A 48 6.61 -9.04 -12.48
N ALA A 49 5.35 -8.61 -12.31
CA ALA A 49 4.14 -9.43 -12.36
C ALA A 49 4.09 -10.58 -11.31
N GLY A 50 3.64 -10.25 -10.09
CA GLY A 50 3.38 -11.22 -9.02
C GLY A 50 4.21 -10.97 -7.75
N PRO A 51 4.34 -11.96 -6.84
CA PRO A 51 5.08 -11.77 -5.61
C PRO A 51 6.56 -11.49 -5.93
N HIS A 52 7.03 -10.28 -5.59
CA HIS A 52 8.38 -9.85 -5.85
C HIS A 52 9.34 -10.53 -4.87
N GLN A 53 10.06 -11.53 -5.36
CA GLN A 53 10.96 -12.36 -4.58
C GLN A 53 12.38 -12.32 -5.11
N LEU A 54 13.34 -12.04 -4.23
CA LEU A 54 14.76 -12.25 -4.48
C LEU A 54 15.20 -13.54 -3.77
N LYS A 55 15.59 -14.55 -4.55
CA LYS A 55 16.16 -15.80 -4.01
C LYS A 55 17.66 -15.64 -3.91
N ILE A 56 18.19 -15.61 -2.70
CA ILE A 56 19.63 -15.50 -2.49
C ILE A 56 20.24 -16.89 -2.50
N GLY A 57 21.15 -17.11 -3.45
CA GLY A 57 21.88 -18.36 -3.56
C GLY A 57 22.70 -18.59 -2.31
N GLU A 58 22.66 -19.80 -1.78
CA GLU A 58 23.64 -20.18 -0.77
C GLU A 58 25.00 -20.25 -1.46
N SER A 59 25.94 -19.45 -0.97
CA SER A 59 27.35 -19.67 -1.23
C SER A 59 27.65 -21.10 -0.81
N ALA A 60 27.78 -22.01 -1.79
CA ALA A 60 28.12 -23.40 -1.55
C ALA A 60 29.52 -23.44 -0.95
N SER A 61 29.64 -23.27 0.37
CA SER A 61 30.91 -23.47 1.04
C SER A 61 31.26 -24.94 0.85
N PHE A 62 32.41 -25.21 0.24
CA PHE A 62 32.92 -26.55 -0.03
C PHE A 62 32.96 -27.44 1.24
N PHE A 63 33.09 -26.81 2.43
CA PHE A 63 33.06 -27.50 3.71
C PHE A 63 31.66 -27.99 4.13
N HIS A 64 30.58 -27.35 3.67
CA HIS A 64 29.21 -27.83 3.94
C HIS A 64 28.86 -29.10 3.15
N ALA A 65 29.45 -29.29 1.96
CA ALA A 65 29.25 -30.51 1.17
C ALA A 65 29.85 -31.77 1.83
N MET A 66 30.77 -31.60 2.80
CA MET A 66 31.44 -32.71 3.48
C MET A 66 30.80 -33.11 4.82
N HIS A 67 29.79 -32.39 5.32
CA HIS A 67 29.06 -32.80 6.52
C HIS A 67 27.78 -33.56 6.14
N LEU A 68 27.79 -34.89 6.35
CA LEU A 68 26.71 -35.86 6.07
C LEU A 68 25.44 -35.69 6.94
N GLY A 69 25.22 -34.52 7.54
CA GLY A 69 24.00 -34.20 8.27
C GLY A 69 23.06 -33.37 7.39
N ARG A 70 21.89 -33.91 7.03
CA ARG A 70 20.83 -33.17 6.33
C ARG A 70 20.26 -32.07 7.23
N THR A 71 20.90 -30.90 7.25
CA THR A 71 20.21 -29.66 7.60
C THR A 71 19.44 -29.23 6.36
N SER A 72 18.11 -29.27 6.42
CA SER A 72 17.26 -28.74 5.36
C SER A 72 17.40 -27.22 5.36
N HIS A 73 18.32 -26.70 4.56
CA HIS A 73 18.47 -25.28 4.37
C HIS A 73 17.42 -24.79 3.39
N THR A 74 16.43 -24.05 3.89
CA THR A 74 15.51 -23.31 3.04
C THR A 74 16.28 -22.12 2.45
N PRO A 75 16.30 -21.94 1.12
CA PRO A 75 16.97 -20.80 0.51
C PRO A 75 16.41 -19.51 1.11
N ARG A 76 17.31 -18.57 1.43
CA ARG A 76 16.89 -17.27 1.95
C ARG A 76 16.15 -16.51 0.86
N GLN A 77 14.99 -15.99 1.21
CA GLN A 77 14.13 -15.22 0.30
C GLN A 77 13.82 -13.87 0.91
N CYS A 78 13.91 -12.84 0.08
CA CYS A 78 13.42 -11.51 0.40
C CYS A 78 12.16 -11.23 -0.41
N PHE A 79 11.19 -10.58 0.21
CA PHE A 79 9.91 -10.23 -0.40
C PHE A 79 9.74 -8.72 -0.36
N ALA A 80 9.35 -8.13 -1.50
CA ALA A 80 8.88 -6.75 -1.56
C ALA A 80 7.35 -6.79 -1.64
N GLY A 81 6.68 -6.15 -0.68
CA GLY A 81 5.23 -6.01 -0.67
C GLY A 81 4.83 -4.85 -1.56
N THR A 82 4.41 -5.14 -2.80
CA THR A 82 4.04 -4.13 -3.79
C THR A 82 2.71 -4.48 -4.43
N LEU A 83 2.18 -3.60 -5.28
CA LEU A 83 1.08 -3.96 -6.16
C LEU A 83 1.54 -5.02 -7.17
N ASP A 84 0.64 -5.92 -7.58
CA ASP A 84 0.94 -7.08 -8.44
C ASP A 84 1.57 -6.72 -9.80
N HIS A 85 1.37 -5.48 -10.25
CA HIS A 85 1.83 -4.95 -11.54
C HIS A 85 3.08 -4.07 -11.43
N ALA A 86 3.65 -3.88 -10.23
CA ALA A 86 4.87 -3.10 -10.09
C ALA A 86 6.07 -3.78 -10.77
N VAL A 87 7.10 -3.00 -11.04
CA VAL A 87 8.44 -3.49 -11.39
C VAL A 87 9.35 -3.16 -10.22
N VAL A 88 9.96 -4.19 -9.62
CA VAL A 88 10.83 -4.05 -8.45
C VAL A 88 12.27 -4.33 -8.86
N LEU A 89 13.14 -3.37 -8.56
CA LEU A 89 14.57 -3.46 -8.80
C LEU A 89 15.25 -3.71 -7.47
N TRP A 90 16.10 -4.73 -7.43
CA TRP A 90 16.79 -5.19 -6.23
C TRP A 90 18.25 -4.77 -6.28
N TYR A 91 18.72 -4.14 -5.21
CA TYR A 91 20.07 -3.65 -5.13
C TYR A 91 20.80 -4.18 -3.92
N SER A 92 22.10 -4.35 -4.08
CA SER A 92 23.04 -4.53 -2.99
C SER A 92 24.15 -3.47 -3.14
N HIS A 93 24.71 -3.05 -2.02
CA HIS A 93 25.79 -2.08 -1.97
C HIS A 93 26.97 -2.73 -1.27
N TRP A 94 28.17 -2.66 -1.84
CA TRP A 94 29.32 -3.42 -1.40
C TRP A 94 30.55 -2.56 -1.26
N HIS A 95 31.39 -2.93 -0.29
CA HIS A 95 32.77 -2.47 -0.27
C HIS A 95 33.56 -3.15 -1.42
N ALA A 96 34.39 -2.41 -2.15
CA ALA A 96 35.12 -2.97 -3.29
C ALA A 96 36.10 -4.09 -2.91
N SER A 97 36.59 -4.09 -1.66
CA SER A 97 37.58 -5.07 -1.18
C SER A 97 37.11 -5.98 -0.04
N LEU A 98 35.91 -5.78 0.51
CA LEU A 98 35.41 -6.58 1.64
C LEU A 98 34.14 -7.33 1.20
N PRO A 99 33.96 -8.59 1.62
CA PRO A 99 32.76 -9.38 1.32
C PRO A 99 31.60 -8.98 2.24
N GLN A 100 31.37 -7.68 2.41
CA GLN A 100 30.34 -7.14 3.30
C GLN A 100 29.48 -6.14 2.54
N THR A 101 28.16 -6.27 2.69
CA THR A 101 27.23 -5.27 2.18
C THR A 101 27.28 -4.01 3.06
N LEU A 102 27.17 -2.84 2.45
CA LEU A 102 27.18 -1.53 3.09
C LEU A 102 25.76 -0.96 3.18
N ASP A 103 25.60 0.06 4.03
CA ASP A 103 24.32 0.74 4.21
C ASP A 103 23.95 1.59 3.00
N PHE A 104 22.67 1.90 2.88
CA PHE A 104 22.12 2.75 1.82
C PHE A 104 21.69 4.12 2.38
N ASP A 105 22.33 4.56 3.45
CA ASP A 105 21.99 5.80 4.11
C ASP A 105 22.21 7.00 3.19
N TRP A 106 23.11 6.93 2.21
CA TRP A 106 23.28 7.96 1.18
C TRP A 106 22.18 8.02 0.11
N TRP A 107 21.38 6.97 -0.08
CA TRP A 107 20.44 6.86 -1.20
C TRP A 107 19.28 7.83 -1.02
N LEU A 108 19.11 8.78 -1.94
CA LEU A 108 17.99 9.72 -1.92
C LEU A 108 16.83 9.26 -2.81
N ALA A 109 17.09 8.95 -4.09
CA ALA A 109 16.03 8.65 -5.05
C ALA A 109 16.51 7.75 -6.18
N SER A 110 15.55 7.08 -6.84
CA SER A 110 15.75 6.40 -8.11
C SER A 110 14.83 6.98 -9.16
N ILE A 111 15.37 7.33 -10.32
CA ILE A 111 14.59 7.87 -11.44
C ILE A 111 14.75 6.95 -12.64
N LEU A 112 13.63 6.43 -13.11
CA LEU A 112 13.54 5.66 -14.34
C LEU A 112 13.18 6.60 -15.50
N VAL A 113 13.93 6.51 -16.60
CA VAL A 113 13.62 7.22 -17.85
C VAL A 113 12.88 6.26 -18.78
N ASP A 114 11.67 6.64 -19.16
CA ASP A 114 10.85 5.84 -20.06
C ASP A 114 11.26 6.02 -21.55
N PRO A 115 10.67 5.27 -22.51
CA PRO A 115 11.00 5.36 -23.92
C PRO A 115 10.76 6.74 -24.54
N TYR A 116 9.88 7.52 -23.94
CA TYR A 116 9.48 8.83 -24.41
C TYR A 116 10.31 9.95 -23.74
N GLY A 117 11.24 9.56 -22.86
CA GLY A 117 12.11 10.48 -22.14
C GLY A 117 11.46 11.08 -20.90
N GLU A 118 10.28 10.62 -20.49
CA GLU A 118 9.67 11.04 -19.23
C GLU A 118 10.39 10.38 -18.06
N GLU A 119 10.57 11.13 -16.99
CA GLU A 119 11.23 10.69 -15.78
C GLU A 119 10.20 10.33 -14.71
N ILE A 120 10.33 9.11 -14.20
CA ILE A 120 9.45 8.51 -13.19
C ILE A 120 10.27 8.34 -11.93
N LEU A 121 9.86 9.03 -10.87
CA LEU A 121 10.39 8.82 -9.52
C LEU A 121 9.85 7.50 -8.95
N ASP A 122 10.66 6.74 -8.23
CA ASP A 122 10.20 5.52 -7.58
C ASP A 122 9.12 5.80 -6.51
N SER A 123 8.10 4.94 -6.47
CA SER A 123 6.87 5.21 -5.72
C SER A 123 6.88 4.70 -4.27
N GLN A 124 7.80 3.78 -3.96
CA GLN A 124 7.96 3.20 -2.63
C GLN A 124 9.41 2.83 -2.36
N GLU A 125 9.80 3.06 -1.10
CA GLU A 125 11.17 2.95 -0.63
C GLU A 125 11.22 1.94 0.52
N THR A 126 11.69 0.73 0.24
CA THR A 126 11.92 -0.27 1.30
C THR A 126 13.36 -0.75 1.27
N SER A 127 13.95 -0.83 2.46
CA SER A 127 15.20 -1.55 2.71
C SER A 127 14.88 -2.86 3.41
N HIS A 128 15.62 -3.91 3.07
CA HIS A 128 15.43 -5.24 3.62
C HIS A 128 16.74 -5.74 4.21
N LEU A 129 16.73 -6.07 5.49
CA LEU A 129 17.83 -6.67 6.21
C LEU A 129 17.61 -8.18 6.32
N LEU A 130 18.50 -8.94 5.71
CA LEU A 130 18.53 -10.39 5.80
C LEU A 130 19.58 -10.81 6.81
N LYS A 131 19.12 -11.39 7.91
CA LYS A 131 19.96 -11.82 9.01
C LYS A 131 20.63 -13.15 8.71
N ALA A 132 21.88 -13.28 9.12
CA ALA A 132 22.65 -14.50 8.94
C ALA A 132 22.06 -15.75 9.62
N LYS A 133 21.20 -15.58 10.62
CA LYS A 133 20.49 -16.68 11.29
C LYS A 133 19.09 -16.96 10.73
N GLY A 134 18.84 -16.57 9.48
CA GLY A 134 17.65 -16.98 8.72
C GLY A 134 16.39 -16.13 8.93
N GLY A 135 16.53 -14.89 9.41
CA GLY A 135 15.41 -13.95 9.55
C GLY A 135 15.47 -12.83 8.51
N THR A 136 14.31 -12.35 8.06
CA THR A 136 14.18 -11.16 7.21
C THR A 136 13.49 -10.07 8.02
N ALA A 137 14.06 -8.87 8.04
CA ALA A 137 13.40 -7.67 8.55
C ALA A 137 13.26 -6.68 7.40
N SER A 138 12.06 -6.15 7.22
CA SER A 138 11.78 -5.11 6.23
C SER A 138 11.57 -3.78 6.96
N TYR A 139 12.20 -2.72 6.46
CA TYR A 139 12.07 -1.38 6.99
C TYR A 139 11.54 -0.46 5.89
N GLY A 140 10.28 -0.06 6.02
CA GLY A 140 9.67 0.98 5.20
C GLY A 140 9.88 2.32 5.88
N ALA A 141 10.80 3.12 5.37
CA ALA A 141 11.04 4.49 5.81
C ALA A 141 11.41 5.33 4.59
N ALA A 142 11.05 6.62 4.63
CA ALA A 142 11.46 7.56 3.60
C ALA A 142 12.98 7.61 3.53
N ARG A 143 13.51 7.64 2.31
CA ARG A 143 14.92 7.87 2.02
C ARG A 143 15.27 9.32 2.32
N PRO A 144 16.52 9.59 2.74
CA PRO A 144 17.56 8.61 3.00
C PRO A 144 17.32 7.78 4.26
N TRP A 145 17.70 6.50 4.24
CA TRP A 145 17.55 5.63 5.40
C TRP A 145 18.57 5.96 6.50
N ALA A 146 18.20 5.71 7.75
CA ALA A 146 19.17 5.71 8.84
C ALA A 146 20.05 4.45 8.76
N PRO A 147 21.34 4.52 9.11
CA PRO A 147 22.20 3.35 9.19
C PRO A 147 21.61 2.27 10.11
N LEU A 148 21.69 1.01 9.69
CA LEU A 148 21.16 -0.11 10.47
C LEU A 148 22.27 -0.75 11.31
N THR A 149 21.99 -1.00 12.59
CA THR A 149 22.87 -1.83 13.42
C THR A 149 22.65 -3.29 13.05
N ARG A 150 23.70 -3.97 12.58
CA ARG A 150 23.63 -5.33 12.05
C ARG A 150 24.91 -6.12 12.27
N ALA A 151 24.81 -7.45 12.18
CA ALA A 151 25.96 -8.32 12.26
C ALA A 151 26.79 -8.26 10.95
N PRO A 152 28.10 -8.56 10.98
CA PRO A 152 28.95 -8.49 9.79
C PRO A 152 28.52 -9.41 8.63
N ASP A 153 27.79 -10.48 8.95
CA ASP A 153 27.30 -11.51 8.03
C ASP A 153 25.86 -11.26 7.55
N ASP A 154 25.23 -10.17 7.99
CA ASP A 154 23.92 -9.76 7.51
C ASP A 154 24.02 -9.13 6.10
N ILE A 155 23.07 -9.47 5.24
CA ILE A 155 22.96 -8.94 3.88
C ILE A 155 21.91 -7.84 3.88
N LEU A 156 22.30 -6.63 3.49
CA LEU A 156 21.37 -5.53 3.28
C LEU A 156 21.03 -5.40 1.80
N LEU A 157 19.74 -5.31 1.51
CA LEU A 157 19.19 -5.05 0.19
C LEU A 157 18.38 -3.76 0.21
N ALA A 158 18.39 -3.05 -0.88
CA ALA A 158 17.46 -1.97 -1.15
C ALA A 158 16.55 -2.36 -2.32
N THR A 159 15.35 -1.80 -2.35
CA THR A 159 14.49 -1.88 -3.54
C THR A 159 14.05 -0.51 -4.00
N SER A 160 13.83 -0.39 -5.31
CA SER A 160 13.08 0.70 -5.93
C SER A 160 11.91 0.09 -6.69
N GLN A 161 10.77 0.78 -6.67
CA GLN A 161 9.53 0.32 -7.28
C GLN A 161 9.05 1.31 -8.33
N PHE A 162 8.74 0.81 -9.52
CA PHE A 162 8.19 1.60 -10.62
C PHE A 162 6.88 0.99 -11.11
N PRO A 163 5.96 1.79 -11.69
CA PRO A 163 4.82 1.24 -12.40
C PRO A 163 5.28 0.39 -13.59
N ALA A 164 4.46 -0.57 -14.01
CA ALA A 164 4.64 -1.19 -15.31
C ALA A 164 4.51 -0.12 -16.41
N LEU A 165 5.25 -0.29 -17.50
CA LEU A 165 5.24 0.66 -18.62
C LEU A 165 4.83 -0.10 -19.89
N ARG A 166 3.94 0.48 -20.71
CA ARG A 166 3.53 -0.13 -21.98
C ARG A 166 4.55 0.19 -23.04
N GLN A 167 5.33 -0.80 -23.40
CA GLN A 167 6.45 -0.61 -24.30
C GLN A 167 6.96 -1.95 -24.84
N PRO A 168 7.61 -1.93 -26.02
CA PRO A 168 8.42 -3.07 -26.45
C PRO A 168 9.51 -3.36 -25.43
N ALA A 169 9.91 -4.63 -25.34
CA ALA A 169 11.08 -5.03 -24.56
C ALA A 169 12.30 -4.18 -24.93
N GLY A 170 13.09 -3.83 -23.93
CA GLY A 170 14.35 -3.11 -24.15
C GLY A 170 14.92 -2.54 -22.86
N ASN A 171 16.07 -1.90 -23.00
CA ASN A 171 16.76 -1.29 -21.86
C ASN A 171 16.21 0.11 -21.59
N ARG A 172 16.17 0.47 -20.30
CA ARG A 172 15.79 1.79 -19.81
C ARG A 172 16.88 2.33 -18.92
N LYS A 173 17.05 3.65 -18.96
CA LYS A 173 17.98 4.31 -18.08
C LYS A 173 17.37 4.43 -16.70
N LEU A 174 18.09 3.93 -15.71
CA LEU A 174 17.80 4.15 -14.31
C LEU A 174 18.93 4.98 -13.72
N ARG A 175 18.59 6.10 -13.11
CA ARG A 175 19.55 6.98 -12.43
C ARG A 175 19.33 6.92 -10.92
N VAL A 176 20.43 6.88 -10.18
CA VAL A 176 20.42 6.85 -8.72
C VAL A 176 21.06 8.12 -8.19
N TYR A 177 20.39 8.76 -7.23
CA TYR A 177 20.80 10.03 -6.65
C TYR A 177 21.14 9.91 -5.16
N ASP A 178 22.14 10.66 -4.73
CA ASP A 178 22.55 10.76 -3.32
C ASP A 178 21.84 11.91 -2.57
N ARG A 179 22.12 12.04 -1.26
CA ARG A 179 21.57 13.11 -0.40
C ARG A 179 21.90 14.53 -0.87
N GLN A 180 22.94 14.70 -1.68
CA GLN A 180 23.36 15.98 -2.26
C GLN A 180 22.71 16.21 -3.64
N SER A 181 21.70 15.40 -3.99
CA SER A 181 20.99 15.47 -5.26
C SER A 181 21.92 15.24 -6.47
N GLN A 182 23.05 14.58 -6.28
CA GLN A 182 23.98 14.22 -7.35
C GLN A 182 23.63 12.85 -7.91
N GLN A 183 23.62 12.72 -9.23
CA GLN A 183 23.53 11.42 -9.89
C GLN A 183 24.85 10.66 -9.69
N ILE A 184 24.81 9.57 -8.93
CA ILE A 184 25.99 8.76 -8.62
C ILE A 184 26.03 7.42 -9.35
N ALA A 185 24.89 6.97 -9.90
CA ALA A 185 24.84 5.80 -10.77
C ALA A 185 23.85 5.96 -11.94
N GLU A 186 24.13 5.28 -13.07
CA GLU A 186 23.23 5.08 -14.20
C GLU A 186 23.31 3.62 -14.68
N PHE A 187 22.19 2.92 -14.68
CA PHE A 187 22.08 1.55 -15.18
C PHE A 187 21.23 1.51 -16.45
N GLU A 188 21.56 0.56 -17.34
CA GLU A 188 20.69 0.14 -18.43
C GLU A 188 19.92 -1.10 -17.99
N VAL A 189 18.62 -0.95 -17.80
CA VAL A 189 17.78 -1.90 -17.08
C VAL A 189 16.83 -2.58 -18.06
N PRO A 190 16.85 -3.91 -18.22
CA PRO A 190 15.94 -4.59 -19.14
C PRO A 190 14.50 -4.54 -18.60
N PHE A 191 13.59 -3.96 -19.37
CA PHE A 191 12.15 -3.99 -19.08
C PHE A 191 11.44 -5.06 -19.94
N PRO A 192 10.47 -5.79 -19.35
CA PRO A 192 9.72 -6.80 -20.08
C PRO A 192 8.88 -6.17 -21.20
N ASP A 193 8.61 -6.97 -22.24
CA ASP A 193 7.64 -6.59 -23.27
C ASP A 193 6.24 -6.65 -22.68
N THR A 194 5.54 -5.53 -22.70
CA THR A 194 4.16 -5.39 -22.23
C THR A 194 3.20 -4.97 -23.34
N THR A 195 3.66 -4.97 -24.60
CA THR A 195 2.84 -4.58 -25.76
C THR A 195 1.65 -5.49 -26.01
N ALA A 196 1.72 -6.76 -25.56
CA ALA A 196 0.64 -7.74 -25.67
C ALA A 196 -0.56 -7.48 -24.74
N THR A 197 -0.47 -6.49 -23.84
CA THR A 197 -1.58 -6.13 -22.94
C THR A 197 -2.72 -5.48 -23.74
N PRO A 198 -3.99 -5.65 -23.30
CA PRO A 198 -5.15 -5.18 -24.06
C PRO A 198 -5.05 -3.68 -24.35
N GLN A 199 -5.45 -3.27 -25.54
CA GLN A 199 -5.61 -1.86 -25.88
C GLN A 199 -7.07 -1.48 -25.66
N TRP A 200 -7.29 -0.55 -24.74
CA TRP A 200 -8.62 -0.02 -24.47
C TRP A 200 -8.93 1.15 -25.40
N GLN A 201 -10.19 1.28 -25.79
CA GLN A 201 -10.67 2.41 -26.57
C GLN A 201 -11.46 3.34 -25.66
N PRO A 202 -11.23 4.66 -25.72
CA PRO A 202 -12.05 5.62 -24.97
C PRO A 202 -13.53 5.54 -25.37
N ASP A 203 -14.40 5.66 -24.39
CA ASP A 203 -15.84 5.86 -24.62
C ASP A 203 -16.08 7.24 -25.26
N SER A 204 -17.08 7.32 -26.15
CA SER A 204 -17.53 8.59 -26.71
C SER A 204 -18.50 9.28 -25.74
N LEU A 205 -18.21 10.52 -25.35
CA LEU A 205 -19.07 11.31 -24.46
C LEU A 205 -20.11 12.12 -25.26
N PRO A 206 -21.35 12.28 -24.76
CA PRO A 206 -21.87 11.71 -23.51
C PRO A 206 -22.14 10.20 -23.61
N VAL A 207 -21.97 9.47 -22.50
CA VAL A 207 -22.25 8.03 -22.41
C VAL A 207 -23.01 7.71 -21.13
N THR A 208 -23.95 6.77 -21.21
CA THR A 208 -24.67 6.25 -20.02
C THR A 208 -24.21 4.84 -19.71
N LYS A 209 -23.80 4.62 -18.46
CA LYS A 209 -23.46 3.32 -17.88
C LYS A 209 -24.54 2.95 -16.87
N THR A 210 -24.77 1.65 -16.69
CA THR A 210 -25.83 1.14 -15.81
C THR A 210 -25.29 0.10 -14.86
N ASP A 211 -25.69 0.17 -13.60
CA ASP A 211 -25.45 -0.88 -12.61
C ASP A 211 -26.74 -1.06 -11.78
N ALA A 212 -27.39 -2.21 -11.97
CA ALA A 212 -28.72 -2.53 -11.43
C ALA A 212 -29.77 -1.44 -11.71
N ASP A 213 -30.19 -0.74 -10.66
CA ASP A 213 -31.20 0.32 -10.61
C ASP A 213 -30.66 1.72 -10.91
N LEU A 214 -29.33 1.84 -11.06
CA LEU A 214 -28.63 3.09 -11.29
C LEU A 214 -28.27 3.28 -12.77
N GLN A 215 -28.54 4.48 -13.29
CA GLN A 215 -28.04 4.94 -14.59
C GLN A 215 -27.17 6.17 -14.36
N VAL A 216 -25.92 6.11 -14.82
CA VAL A 216 -24.93 7.18 -14.67
C VAL A 216 -24.57 7.70 -16.05
N THR A 217 -24.96 8.93 -16.34
CA THR A 217 -24.65 9.59 -17.61
C THR A 217 -23.46 10.51 -17.43
N PHE A 218 -22.32 10.13 -18.00
CA PHE A 218 -21.12 10.97 -18.09
C PHE A 218 -21.27 11.92 -19.26
N THR A 219 -21.10 13.22 -19.03
CA THR A 219 -21.23 14.26 -20.06
C THR A 219 -19.88 14.86 -20.43
N ALA A 220 -18.94 14.92 -19.49
CA ALA A 220 -17.60 15.42 -19.71
C ALA A 220 -16.62 14.79 -18.69
N VAL A 221 -15.32 14.95 -18.97
CA VAL A 221 -14.24 14.67 -18.01
C VAL A 221 -13.30 15.86 -18.08
N GLU A 222 -13.22 16.60 -16.99
CA GLU A 222 -12.30 17.73 -16.87
C GLU A 222 -10.92 17.22 -16.46
N ILE A 223 -9.89 17.64 -17.18
CA ILE A 223 -8.50 17.23 -16.95
C ILE A 223 -7.66 18.49 -16.81
N GLU A 224 -6.99 18.62 -15.68
CA GLU A 224 -6.15 19.76 -15.33
C GLU A 224 -4.72 19.27 -15.05
N GLU A 225 -3.73 19.82 -15.75
CA GLU A 225 -2.32 19.54 -15.46
C GLU A 225 -1.96 20.11 -14.09
N GLN A 226 -1.35 19.28 -13.25
CA GLN A 226 -0.84 19.64 -11.95
C GLN A 226 0.68 19.72 -12.04
N ALA A 227 1.25 20.78 -11.45
CA ALA A 227 2.69 20.86 -11.26
C ALA A 227 3.15 19.60 -10.50
N PRO A 228 4.19 18.88 -10.96
CA PRO A 228 4.69 17.74 -10.24
C PRO A 228 5.09 18.18 -8.83
N ALA A 229 4.47 17.60 -7.82
CA ALA A 229 4.67 17.97 -6.43
C ALA A 229 5.65 17.02 -5.73
N GLY A 230 6.51 17.58 -4.89
CA GLY A 230 7.48 16.85 -4.06
C GLY A 230 8.89 17.44 -4.15
N GLN A 231 9.65 17.39 -3.06
CA GLN A 231 11.01 17.96 -3.01
C GLN A 231 11.95 17.31 -4.05
N LEU A 232 11.75 16.01 -4.31
CA LEU A 232 12.57 15.22 -5.23
C LEU A 232 12.27 15.48 -6.72
N VAL A 233 11.20 16.22 -7.05
CA VAL A 233 10.90 16.59 -8.43
C VAL A 233 12.02 17.44 -9.05
N SER A 234 12.72 18.22 -8.22
CA SER A 234 13.86 19.04 -8.65
C SER A 234 15.05 18.23 -9.21
N LEU A 235 15.09 16.91 -8.93
CA LEU A 235 16.07 15.99 -9.50
C LEU A 235 15.78 15.64 -10.97
N MET A 236 14.53 15.83 -11.40
CA MET A 236 14.05 15.48 -12.73
C MET A 236 14.17 16.67 -13.68
N LYS A 237 14.73 16.42 -14.86
CA LYS A 237 14.76 17.34 -15.99
C LYS A 237 13.45 17.30 -16.77
N ASN A 238 12.81 16.14 -16.85
CA ASN A 238 11.56 15.95 -17.57
C ASN A 238 10.59 15.11 -16.72
N PRO A 239 10.12 15.62 -15.58
CA PRO A 239 9.21 14.88 -14.71
C PRO A 239 7.94 14.54 -15.47
N ARG A 240 7.47 13.30 -15.32
CA ARG A 240 6.16 12.91 -15.86
C ARG A 240 5.07 13.87 -15.33
N PRO A 241 4.22 14.44 -16.21
CA PRO A 241 3.15 15.33 -15.78
C PRO A 241 2.17 14.61 -14.87
N ARG A 242 1.55 15.36 -13.96
CA ARG A 242 0.50 14.86 -13.09
C ARG A 242 -0.82 15.51 -13.46
N TRP A 243 -1.92 14.79 -13.24
CA TRP A 243 -3.22 15.23 -13.71
C TRP A 243 -4.25 15.16 -12.60
N ARG A 244 -5.05 16.22 -12.47
CA ARG A 244 -6.30 16.19 -11.74
C ARG A 244 -7.41 15.89 -12.74
N ILE A 245 -8.19 14.86 -12.44
CA ILE A 245 -9.28 14.37 -13.27
C ILE A 245 -10.59 14.55 -12.50
N ALA A 246 -11.57 15.21 -13.09
CA ALA A 246 -12.89 15.42 -12.51
C ALA A 246 -13.98 14.97 -13.50
N PRO A 247 -14.59 13.78 -13.29
CA PRO A 247 -15.70 13.35 -14.14
C PRO A 247 -16.94 14.20 -13.88
N VAL A 248 -17.62 14.63 -14.95
CA VAL A 248 -18.90 15.34 -14.88
C VAL A 248 -20.00 14.37 -15.28
N PHE A 249 -20.91 14.08 -14.35
CA PHE A 249 -21.95 13.09 -14.57
C PHE A 249 -23.25 13.44 -13.82
N SER A 250 -24.35 12.82 -14.27
CA SER A 250 -25.65 12.84 -13.59
C SER A 250 -26.11 11.41 -13.29
N VAL A 251 -26.84 11.25 -12.19
CA VAL A 251 -27.32 9.94 -11.73
C VAL A 251 -28.84 9.89 -11.76
N LEU A 252 -29.39 8.84 -12.37
CA LEU A 252 -30.78 8.44 -12.24
C LEU A 252 -30.87 7.13 -11.46
N HIS A 253 -31.81 7.06 -10.51
CA HIS A 253 -32.14 5.88 -9.74
C HIS A 253 -33.62 5.54 -10.02
N HIS A 254 -33.88 4.36 -10.58
CA HIS A 254 -35.21 3.97 -11.08
C HIS A 254 -35.84 5.01 -12.02
N GLY A 255 -35.01 5.63 -12.88
CA GLY A 255 -35.44 6.64 -13.86
C GLY A 255 -35.74 8.04 -13.28
N GLN A 256 -35.55 8.25 -11.97
CA GLN A 256 -35.69 9.55 -11.32
C GLN A 256 -34.32 10.12 -10.91
N PRO A 257 -34.14 11.44 -10.81
CA PRO A 257 -32.89 12.01 -10.29
C PRO A 257 -32.49 11.39 -8.95
N GLY A 258 -31.24 10.90 -8.85
CA GLY A 258 -30.72 10.21 -7.67
C GLY A 258 -29.67 11.04 -6.91
N PRO A 259 -30.01 12.21 -6.34
CA PRO A 259 -29.03 13.13 -5.73
C PRO A 259 -28.34 12.56 -4.49
N ALA A 260 -28.93 11.54 -3.85
CA ALA A 260 -28.37 10.84 -2.70
C ALA A 260 -27.17 9.95 -3.07
N TRP A 261 -26.96 9.63 -4.35
CA TRP A 261 -25.81 8.84 -4.79
C TRP A 261 -24.61 9.76 -5.06
N LYS A 262 -23.53 9.57 -4.29
CA LYS A 262 -22.30 10.36 -4.38
C LYS A 262 -21.10 9.50 -4.75
N PRO A 263 -20.06 10.08 -5.39
CA PRO A 263 -18.75 9.44 -5.48
C PRO A 263 -18.24 9.08 -4.08
N ASP A 264 -17.78 7.86 -3.95
CA ASP A 264 -17.20 7.34 -2.72
C ASP A 264 -15.76 6.89 -2.97
N VAL A 265 -15.57 5.90 -3.85
CA VAL A 265 -14.24 5.54 -4.37
C VAL A 265 -14.14 5.93 -5.83
N THR A 266 -13.03 6.58 -6.16
CA THR A 266 -12.67 6.89 -7.54
C THR A 266 -11.23 6.51 -7.80
N GLU A 267 -11.03 5.64 -8.79
CA GLU A 267 -9.72 5.13 -9.15
C GLU A 267 -9.55 5.15 -10.66
N LEU A 268 -8.35 5.50 -11.12
CA LEU A 268 -7.93 5.31 -12.49
C LEU A 268 -7.03 4.10 -12.55
N THR A 269 -7.26 3.25 -13.55
CA THR A 269 -6.40 2.13 -13.88
C THR A 269 -5.99 2.23 -15.34
N ASP A 270 -4.75 1.86 -15.68
CA ASP A 270 -4.37 1.63 -17.07
C ASP A 270 -4.45 0.13 -17.44
N ALA A 271 -4.25 -0.20 -18.70
CA ALA A 271 -4.38 -1.59 -19.16
C ALA A 271 -3.25 -2.52 -18.70
N LEU A 272 -2.25 -2.01 -17.99
CA LEU A 272 -1.24 -2.81 -17.28
C LEU A 272 -1.64 -3.08 -15.83
N GLY A 273 -2.74 -2.49 -15.37
CA GLY A 273 -3.22 -2.57 -14.00
C GLY A 273 -2.64 -1.50 -13.08
N ASN A 274 -1.82 -0.56 -13.58
CA ASN A 274 -1.32 0.54 -12.74
C ASN A 274 -2.48 1.39 -12.27
N LYS A 275 -2.49 1.73 -10.98
CA LYS A 275 -3.56 2.49 -10.34
C LYS A 275 -3.11 3.90 -9.97
N SER A 276 -4.02 4.86 -10.04
CA SER A 276 -3.77 6.22 -9.59
C SER A 276 -5.06 6.90 -9.12
N SER A 277 -4.92 7.84 -8.18
CA SER A 277 -6.05 8.64 -7.70
C SER A 277 -6.39 9.76 -8.69
N LEU A 278 -7.65 10.18 -8.72
CA LEU A 278 -8.11 11.27 -9.58
C LEU A 278 -7.42 12.61 -9.34
N TRP A 279 -6.98 12.92 -8.12
CA TRP A 279 -6.45 14.24 -7.76
C TRP A 279 -4.95 14.43 -8.07
N ASN A 280 -4.24 13.35 -8.36
CA ASN A 280 -2.79 13.34 -8.61
C ASN A 280 -2.42 12.14 -9.47
N CYS A 281 -3.09 12.02 -10.61
CA CYS A 281 -2.91 10.92 -11.56
C CYS A 281 -1.51 10.99 -12.18
N SER A 282 -0.76 9.89 -12.09
CA SER A 282 0.58 9.73 -12.67
C SER A 282 0.67 8.57 -13.67
N LEU A 283 -0.49 8.11 -14.17
CA LEU A 283 -0.55 7.09 -15.21
C LEU A 283 0.10 7.60 -16.50
N SER A 284 0.60 6.67 -17.31
CA SER A 284 1.23 7.01 -18.59
C SER A 284 0.22 7.63 -19.56
N THR A 285 0.54 8.80 -20.12
CA THR A 285 -0.27 9.43 -21.19
C THR A 285 -0.09 8.76 -22.55
N HIS A 286 0.76 7.74 -22.63
CA HIS A 286 0.99 6.95 -23.84
C HIS A 286 0.06 5.75 -24.00
N GLU A 287 -0.81 5.51 -23.01
CA GLU A 287 -1.92 4.59 -23.15
C GLU A 287 -2.96 5.12 -24.15
N THR A 288 -3.75 4.21 -24.73
CA THR A 288 -4.86 4.59 -25.60
C THR A 288 -6.09 5.02 -24.82
N ALA A 289 -6.30 4.43 -23.63
CA ALA A 289 -7.34 4.82 -22.68
C ALA A 289 -6.91 4.47 -21.25
N TRP A 290 -7.45 5.23 -20.28
CA TRP A 290 -7.49 4.87 -18.86
C TRP A 290 -8.90 4.41 -18.49
N LYS A 291 -9.02 3.44 -17.61
CA LYS A 291 -10.30 3.01 -17.00
C LYS A 291 -10.53 3.83 -15.74
N LEU A 292 -11.56 4.66 -15.73
CA LEU A 292 -12.07 5.33 -14.54
C LEU A 292 -13.14 4.43 -13.92
N GLU A 293 -12.88 3.96 -12.70
CA GLU A 293 -13.83 3.23 -11.88
C GLU A 293 -14.46 4.21 -10.89
N LEU A 294 -15.77 4.40 -11.00
CA LEU A 294 -16.57 5.27 -10.14
C LEU A 294 -17.49 4.41 -9.29
N GLN A 295 -17.17 4.32 -8.00
CA GLN A 295 -18.04 3.73 -7.00
C GLN A 295 -18.95 4.82 -6.42
N LEU A 296 -20.25 4.57 -6.47
CA LEU A 296 -21.29 5.45 -5.97
C LEU A 296 -21.95 4.83 -4.74
N ALA A 297 -22.07 5.63 -3.67
CA ALA A 297 -22.74 5.25 -2.44
C ALA A 297 -23.80 6.26 -2.03
N ARG A 298 -24.78 5.83 -1.20
CA ARG A 298 -25.79 6.73 -0.66
C ARG A 298 -25.28 7.37 0.62
N ASP A 299 -25.39 8.69 0.73
CA ASP A 299 -24.97 9.45 1.91
C ASP A 299 -26.13 10.06 2.71
N ASP A 300 -27.34 10.03 2.14
CA ASP A 300 -28.57 10.55 2.75
C ASP A 300 -29.39 9.43 3.43
N PRO A 301 -29.56 9.46 4.77
CA PRO A 301 -30.41 8.54 5.52
C PRO A 301 -31.83 8.39 4.98
N ALA A 302 -32.42 9.45 4.41
CA ALA A 302 -33.78 9.42 3.87
C ALA A 302 -33.91 8.57 2.60
N ALA A 303 -32.78 8.28 1.94
CA ALA A 303 -32.73 7.47 0.71
C ALA A 303 -32.70 5.95 0.96
N PHE A 304 -32.66 5.52 2.22
CA PHE A 304 -32.62 4.11 2.61
C PHE A 304 -33.99 3.56 2.93
N SER A 305 -34.29 2.34 2.49
CA SER A 305 -35.51 1.63 2.87
C SER A 305 -35.42 1.11 4.32
N PRO A 306 -36.54 0.84 5.00
CA PRO A 306 -36.51 0.26 6.35
C PRO A 306 -35.75 -1.07 6.45
N ALA A 307 -35.72 -1.85 5.37
CA ALA A 307 -34.98 -3.12 5.31
C ALA A 307 -33.47 -2.93 5.26
N GLU A 308 -32.98 -1.71 5.01
CA GLU A 308 -31.56 -1.33 4.95
C GLU A 308 -31.10 -0.61 6.21
N GLN A 309 -31.96 -0.52 7.23
CA GLN A 309 -31.74 0.27 8.44
C GLN A 309 -31.77 -0.62 9.66
N TRP A 310 -30.79 -0.45 10.55
CA TRP A 310 -30.85 -0.99 11.91
C TRP A 310 -30.61 0.11 12.91
N GLU A 311 -31.27 -0.05 14.03
CA GLU A 311 -31.15 0.80 15.18
C GLU A 311 -30.82 -0.07 16.38
N SER A 312 -29.69 0.23 17.01
CA SER A 312 -29.24 -0.47 18.21
C SER A 312 -30.17 -0.17 19.39
N PRO A 313 -30.14 -1.00 20.46
CA PRO A 313 -30.66 -0.59 21.75
C PRO A 313 -29.98 0.71 22.21
N THR A 314 -30.67 1.42 23.12
CA THR A 314 -30.06 2.56 23.83
C THR A 314 -29.08 2.02 24.86
N VAL A 315 -27.85 2.53 24.84
CA VAL A 315 -26.75 2.07 25.70
C VAL A 315 -26.24 3.23 26.54
N ALA A 316 -26.17 3.03 27.86
CA ALA A 316 -25.61 4.02 28.78
C ALA A 316 -24.12 4.25 28.51
N LEU A 317 -23.67 5.48 28.69
CA LEU A 317 -22.25 5.80 28.59
C LEU A 317 -21.47 5.15 29.75
N PRO A 318 -20.32 4.51 29.49
CA PRO A 318 -19.51 3.95 30.56
C PRO A 318 -18.79 5.05 31.34
N ALA A 319 -18.31 4.69 32.54
CA ALA A 319 -17.40 5.54 33.31
C ALA A 319 -16.10 5.81 32.51
N GLU A 320 -15.35 6.85 32.91
CA GLU A 320 -14.07 7.18 32.28
C GLU A 320 -13.10 5.99 32.33
N ASN A 321 -12.44 5.68 31.19
CA ASN A 321 -11.58 4.50 31.01
C ASN A 321 -12.32 3.17 31.25
N GLY A 322 -13.65 3.17 31.12
CA GLY A 322 -14.51 2.01 31.27
C GLY A 322 -14.81 1.34 29.92
N LEU A 323 -15.01 0.03 29.98
CA LEU A 323 -15.56 -0.80 28.91
C LEU A 323 -16.78 -1.53 29.44
N GLN A 324 -17.87 -1.48 28.70
CA GLN A 324 -19.11 -2.14 29.06
C GLN A 324 -19.61 -2.99 27.88
N PRO A 325 -19.86 -4.30 28.07
CA PRO A 325 -20.52 -5.10 27.05
C PRO A 325 -21.95 -4.62 26.86
N VAL A 326 -22.38 -4.53 25.60
CA VAL A 326 -23.78 -4.28 25.29
C VAL A 326 -24.53 -5.60 25.51
N PRO A 327 -25.53 -5.64 26.42
CA PRO A 327 -26.18 -6.88 26.78
C PRO A 327 -26.72 -7.61 25.55
N ALA A 328 -26.32 -8.87 25.40
CA ALA A 328 -26.76 -9.75 24.33
C ALA A 328 -28.21 -10.34 24.44
N PRO A 329 -29.01 -10.19 25.52
CA PRO A 329 -30.20 -11.02 25.66
C PRO A 329 -31.43 -10.53 24.87
N ASP A 330 -31.39 -9.34 24.26
CA ASP A 330 -32.47 -8.88 23.39
C ASP A 330 -32.00 -8.85 21.94
N SER A 331 -32.81 -9.40 21.03
CA SER A 331 -32.62 -9.46 19.57
C SER A 331 -32.46 -8.09 18.87
N SER A 332 -32.27 -7.01 19.63
CA SER A 332 -32.05 -5.66 19.13
C SER A 332 -30.56 -5.31 19.00
N ALA A 333 -29.67 -5.94 19.79
CA ALA A 333 -28.22 -5.71 19.70
C ALA A 333 -27.57 -6.36 18.47
N THR A 334 -28.25 -7.34 17.87
CA THR A 334 -27.85 -8.01 16.65
C THR A 334 -28.99 -7.94 15.62
N ALA A 335 -28.66 -7.64 14.37
CA ALA A 335 -29.61 -7.65 13.27
C ALA A 335 -28.96 -8.22 12.00
N GLU A 336 -29.78 -8.79 11.12
CA GLU A 336 -29.37 -9.14 9.76
C GLU A 336 -29.98 -8.15 8.77
N ILE A 337 -29.14 -7.40 8.06
CA ILE A 337 -29.56 -6.41 7.07
C ILE A 337 -28.83 -6.63 5.77
N SER A 338 -29.59 -6.77 4.67
CA SER A 338 -29.03 -6.95 3.33
C SER A 338 -27.98 -8.08 3.29
N GLY A 339 -28.19 -9.14 4.07
CA GLY A 339 -27.28 -10.28 4.21
C GLY A 339 -26.06 -10.07 5.11
N VAL A 340 -25.97 -8.92 5.80
CA VAL A 340 -24.90 -8.60 6.75
C VAL A 340 -25.40 -8.74 8.18
N THR A 341 -24.68 -9.49 9.00
CA THR A 341 -24.97 -9.62 10.43
C THR A 341 -24.25 -8.49 11.18
N LEU A 342 -25.00 -7.51 11.66
CA LEU A 342 -24.50 -6.41 12.50
C LEU A 342 -24.68 -6.79 13.97
N THR A 343 -23.68 -6.54 14.80
CA THR A 343 -23.77 -6.69 16.26
C THR A 343 -23.07 -5.53 16.95
N LEU A 344 -23.79 -4.76 17.77
CA LEU A 344 -23.17 -3.81 18.70
C LEU A 344 -22.66 -4.60 19.89
N GLN A 345 -21.34 -4.76 19.99
CA GLN A 345 -20.73 -5.64 21.00
C GLN A 345 -20.49 -4.92 22.31
N GLU A 346 -19.86 -3.75 22.26
CA GLU A 346 -19.33 -3.07 23.44
C GLU A 346 -19.35 -1.55 23.26
N ILE A 347 -19.40 -0.82 24.38
CA ILE A 347 -19.17 0.62 24.46
C ILE A 347 -18.01 0.91 25.41
N GLY A 348 -17.06 1.72 24.96
CA GLY A 348 -15.91 2.16 25.73
C GLY A 348 -15.86 3.68 25.89
N ARG A 349 -15.11 4.16 26.87
CA ARG A 349 -14.74 5.58 27.03
C ARG A 349 -13.29 5.69 27.44
N GLY A 350 -12.56 6.63 26.86
CA GLY A 350 -11.15 6.83 27.21
C GLY A 350 -10.23 5.82 26.55
N ALA A 351 -9.10 5.55 27.20
CA ALA A 351 -8.13 4.56 26.72
C ALA A 351 -8.57 3.14 27.13
N THR A 352 -8.92 2.31 26.16
CA THR A 352 -9.48 0.97 26.39
C THR A 352 -8.83 -0.05 25.47
N THR A 353 -8.74 -1.30 25.94
CA THR A 353 -8.26 -2.43 25.13
C THR A 353 -9.39 -3.42 24.90
N TYR A 354 -9.69 -3.64 23.62
CA TYR A 354 -10.57 -4.68 23.12
C TYR A 354 -9.76 -5.95 22.93
N HIS A 355 -10.19 -7.04 23.56
CA HIS A 355 -9.54 -8.34 23.48
C HIS A 355 -10.38 -9.31 22.64
N ASP A 356 -9.75 -10.40 22.19
CA ASP A 356 -10.41 -11.54 21.55
C ASP A 356 -11.27 -11.19 20.31
N LEU A 357 -10.87 -10.16 19.55
CA LEU A 357 -11.40 -9.95 18.20
C LEU A 357 -10.96 -11.14 17.32
N SER A 358 -11.88 -11.65 16.49
CA SER A 358 -11.99 -13.03 16.00
C SER A 358 -10.70 -13.84 15.75
N THR A 359 -10.80 -15.16 15.98
CA THR A 359 -9.68 -16.12 16.08
C THR A 359 -9.52 -17.06 14.87
N SER A 360 -10.16 -16.78 13.73
CA SER A 360 -10.17 -17.71 12.59
C SER A 360 -9.05 -17.45 11.60
N SER A 361 -7.94 -18.17 11.76
CA SER A 361 -6.79 -18.32 10.85
C SER A 361 -5.98 -17.05 10.55
N ALA A 362 -4.71 -17.25 10.14
CA ALA A 362 -3.75 -16.20 9.85
C ALA A 362 -4.16 -15.37 8.61
N SER A 363 -5.02 -14.39 8.81
CA SER A 363 -5.46 -13.48 7.75
C SER A 363 -4.69 -12.17 7.78
N ALA A 364 -4.43 -11.63 6.58
CA ALA A 364 -3.86 -10.31 6.40
C ALA A 364 -4.78 -9.25 7.03
N ILE A 365 -4.16 -8.28 7.70
CA ILE A 365 -4.87 -7.15 8.30
C ILE A 365 -4.73 -5.97 7.35
N GLN A 366 -5.85 -5.42 6.90
CA GLN A 366 -5.89 -4.17 6.16
C GLN A 366 -6.19 -3.04 7.15
N ARG A 367 -5.36 -1.97 7.15
CA ARG A 367 -5.42 -0.91 8.17
C ARG A 367 -5.27 0.48 7.58
N SER A 368 -5.97 1.43 8.19
CA SER A 368 -5.53 2.82 8.33
C SER A 368 -5.23 3.07 9.80
N SER A 369 -3.97 3.00 10.22
CA SER A 369 -3.56 3.47 11.56
C SER A 369 -3.26 4.96 11.48
N GLY A 370 -4.03 5.78 12.19
CA GLY A 370 -3.83 7.22 12.23
C GLY A 370 -4.40 7.83 13.49
N SER A 371 -3.87 9.00 13.85
CA SER A 371 -4.50 9.87 14.83
C SER A 371 -5.63 10.64 14.12
N ARG A 372 -6.85 10.58 14.64
CA ARG A 372 -8.02 11.28 14.10
C ARG A 372 -8.67 12.14 15.18
N SER A 373 -9.61 12.99 14.78
CA SER A 373 -10.36 13.84 15.70
C SER A 373 -11.86 13.72 15.50
N VAL A 374 -12.60 13.81 16.61
CA VAL A 374 -14.05 14.02 16.64
C VAL A 374 -14.33 15.13 17.64
N GLY A 375 -15.06 16.16 17.20
CA GLY A 375 -15.18 17.40 18.00
C GLY A 375 -13.81 18.01 18.28
N ASN A 376 -13.51 18.26 19.56
CA ASN A 376 -12.23 18.82 20.00
C ASN A 376 -11.25 17.76 20.50
N LYS A 377 -11.59 16.47 20.38
CA LYS A 377 -10.79 15.38 20.91
C LYS A 377 -10.09 14.61 19.83
N THR A 378 -8.86 14.19 20.15
CA THR A 378 -8.04 13.34 19.30
C THR A 378 -8.06 11.92 19.85
N PHE A 379 -8.15 10.95 18.95
CA PHE A 379 -8.12 9.53 19.28
C PHE A 379 -7.20 8.78 18.31
N SER A 380 -6.74 7.61 18.71
CA SER A 380 -6.00 6.70 17.85
C SER A 380 -6.43 5.25 18.09
N VAL A 381 -6.45 4.45 17.02
CA VAL A 381 -6.68 3.00 17.11
C VAL A 381 -5.36 2.28 16.85
N GLY A 382 -4.77 1.75 17.91
CA GLY A 382 -3.64 0.83 17.84
C GLY A 382 -4.12 -0.60 17.80
N HIS A 383 -3.34 -1.50 17.21
CA HIS A 383 -3.60 -2.93 17.36
C HIS A 383 -2.33 -3.73 17.41
N SER A 384 -2.43 -4.81 18.18
CA SER A 384 -1.44 -5.84 18.32
C SER A 384 -2.05 -7.20 18.02
N SER A 385 -1.25 -8.07 17.43
CA SER A 385 -1.56 -9.49 17.28
C SER A 385 -0.52 -10.33 18.01
N SER A 386 -0.96 -11.32 18.75
CA SER A 386 -0.10 -12.35 19.34
C SER A 386 -0.46 -13.70 18.72
N SER A 387 0.54 -14.34 18.11
CA SER A 387 0.40 -15.69 17.57
C SER A 387 0.97 -16.71 18.56
N TYR A 388 0.15 -17.70 18.91
CA TYR A 388 0.55 -18.82 19.75
C TYR A 388 1.06 -19.97 18.88
N GLY A 389 1.94 -20.82 19.43
CA GLY A 389 2.57 -21.94 18.70
C GLY A 389 1.60 -23.01 18.16
N ASN A 390 0.31 -22.91 18.46
CA ASN A 390 -0.77 -23.75 17.92
C ASN A 390 -1.43 -23.15 16.66
N GLY A 391 -0.94 -22.01 16.15
CA GLY A 391 -1.50 -21.33 14.98
C GLY A 391 -2.70 -20.42 15.30
N THR A 392 -3.13 -20.33 16.56
CA THR A 392 -4.13 -19.34 16.99
C THR A 392 -3.47 -17.97 17.06
N THR A 393 -4.06 -16.98 16.38
CA THR A 393 -3.68 -15.58 16.54
C THR A 393 -4.80 -14.88 17.28
N THR A 394 -4.47 -14.23 18.39
CA THR A 394 -5.38 -13.32 19.10
C THR A 394 -5.09 -11.89 18.70
N HIS A 395 -6.14 -11.13 18.46
CA HIS A 395 -6.03 -9.72 18.11
C HIS A 395 -6.56 -8.87 19.25
N SER A 396 -5.80 -7.84 19.60
CA SER A 396 -6.25 -6.80 20.52
C SER A 396 -6.17 -5.45 19.85
N VAL A 397 -7.20 -4.63 20.09
CA VAL A 397 -7.26 -3.25 19.61
C VAL A 397 -7.23 -2.35 20.82
N GLN A 398 -6.29 -1.42 20.84
CA GLN A 398 -6.19 -0.40 21.87
C GLN A 398 -6.65 0.93 21.30
N THR A 399 -7.63 1.54 21.95
CA THR A 399 -8.03 2.92 21.69
C THR A 399 -7.26 3.84 22.63
N THR A 400 -6.92 5.04 22.15
CA THR A 400 -6.42 6.13 22.99
C THR A 400 -7.24 7.40 22.72
N GLY A 401 -7.23 8.33 23.67
CA GLY A 401 -8.02 9.57 23.61
C GLY A 401 -9.21 9.54 24.58
N ASP A 402 -9.77 10.70 24.90
CA ASP A 402 -10.89 10.86 25.83
C ASP A 402 -12.26 10.79 25.11
N CYS A 403 -12.41 9.89 24.15
CA CYS A 403 -13.64 9.74 23.37
C CYS A 403 -14.48 8.56 23.89
N VAL A 404 -15.79 8.67 23.76
CA VAL A 404 -16.68 7.50 23.82
C VAL A 404 -16.60 6.79 22.48
N HIS A 405 -16.61 5.46 22.49
CA HIS A 405 -16.49 4.67 21.28
C HIS A 405 -17.35 3.41 21.32
N LEU A 406 -18.06 3.13 20.23
CA LEU A 406 -18.90 1.94 20.06
C LEU A 406 -18.19 0.93 19.15
N LEU A 407 -18.16 -0.34 19.57
CA LEU A 407 -17.63 -1.44 18.75
C LEU A 407 -18.77 -2.18 18.05
N VAL A 408 -18.82 -2.06 16.72
CA VAL A 408 -19.76 -2.80 15.87
C VAL A 408 -19.00 -3.90 15.15
N LYS A 409 -19.45 -5.14 15.34
CA LYS A 409 -19.00 -6.31 14.58
C LYS A 409 -19.95 -6.54 13.40
N MET A 410 -19.38 -6.76 12.23
CA MET A 410 -20.09 -7.03 10.99
C MET A 410 -19.57 -8.31 10.37
N GLU A 411 -20.45 -9.27 10.14
CA GLU A 411 -20.14 -10.56 9.54
C GLU A 411 -20.89 -10.72 8.22
N HIS A 412 -20.33 -11.56 7.34
CA HIS A 412 -20.89 -11.81 6.00
C HIS A 412 -20.96 -10.55 5.12
N VAL A 413 -20.05 -9.61 5.34
CA VAL A 413 -19.97 -8.36 4.57
C VAL A 413 -19.66 -8.68 3.10
N PRO A 414 -20.57 -8.42 2.14
CA PRO A 414 -20.32 -8.68 0.73
C PRO A 414 -19.31 -7.67 0.17
N PRO A 415 -18.68 -7.96 -0.99
CA PRO A 415 -17.89 -6.97 -1.72
C PRO A 415 -18.72 -5.70 -2.00
N ASN A 416 -18.06 -4.54 -2.02
CA ASN A 416 -18.69 -3.23 -2.28
C ASN A 416 -19.80 -2.84 -1.29
N HIS A 417 -19.87 -3.50 -0.13
CA HIS A 417 -20.70 -3.04 0.98
C HIS A 417 -20.28 -1.66 1.45
N ARG A 418 -21.27 -0.86 1.86
CA ARG A 418 -21.09 0.40 2.55
C ARG A 418 -22.06 0.54 3.70
N GLU A 419 -21.53 1.12 4.75
CA GLU A 419 -22.20 1.43 5.98
C GLU A 419 -22.17 2.93 6.24
N LEU A 420 -23.32 3.48 6.63
CA LEU A 420 -23.45 4.83 7.14
C LEU A 420 -23.82 4.74 8.61
N PHE A 421 -23.02 5.37 9.47
CA PHE A 421 -23.29 5.43 10.91
C PHE A 421 -23.93 6.77 11.26
N ARG A 422 -24.87 6.75 12.21
CA ARG A 422 -25.44 7.93 12.84
C ARG A 422 -25.63 7.64 14.32
N VAL A 423 -25.03 8.46 15.18
CA VAL A 423 -25.16 8.29 16.63
C VAL A 423 -26.13 9.34 17.15
N HIS A 424 -27.11 8.92 17.95
CA HIS A 424 -28.04 9.85 18.59
C HIS A 424 -27.95 9.70 20.10
N ASP A 425 -28.18 10.78 20.82
CA ASP A 425 -28.30 10.76 22.27
C ASP A 425 -29.71 10.35 22.74
N GLN A 426 -29.92 10.35 24.06
CA GLN A 426 -31.21 10.03 24.67
C GLN A 426 -32.35 10.99 24.31
N GLN A 427 -32.03 12.20 23.82
CA GLN A 427 -33.00 13.20 23.37
C GLN A 427 -33.27 13.11 21.86
N GLY A 428 -32.58 12.20 21.15
CA GLY A 428 -32.68 12.05 19.70
C GLY A 428 -31.85 13.06 18.91
N ARG A 429 -30.94 13.80 19.56
CA ARG A 429 -30.01 14.71 18.88
C ARG A 429 -28.90 13.88 18.25
N GLU A 430 -28.58 14.15 16.98
CA GLU A 430 -27.44 13.51 16.31
C GLU A 430 -26.12 14.06 16.86
N LEU A 431 -25.19 13.18 17.18
CA LEU A 431 -23.85 13.49 17.68
C LEU A 431 -22.83 13.43 16.54
N ALA A 432 -21.90 14.38 16.53
CA ALA A 432 -20.73 14.33 15.67
C ALA A 432 -19.92 13.05 15.98
N HIS A 433 -19.54 12.33 14.94
CA HIS A 433 -18.85 11.05 15.07
C HIS A 433 -17.75 10.89 14.02
N ALA A 434 -16.82 10.00 14.30
CA ALA A 434 -15.81 9.52 13.36
C ALA A 434 -15.78 7.99 13.40
N VAL A 435 -15.43 7.36 12.30
CA VAL A 435 -15.40 5.90 12.18
C VAL A 435 -14.01 5.44 11.78
N GLU A 436 -13.50 4.45 12.49
CA GLU A 436 -12.34 3.66 12.08
C GLU A 436 -12.76 2.22 11.88
N SER A 437 -12.30 1.62 10.79
CA SER A 437 -12.66 0.24 10.47
C SER A 437 -11.43 -0.67 10.44
N LEU A 438 -11.63 -1.91 10.86
CA LEU A 438 -10.62 -2.94 10.92
C LEU A 438 -11.21 -4.27 10.44
N THR A 439 -10.59 -4.87 9.43
CA THR A 439 -10.98 -6.21 8.98
C THR A 439 -10.01 -7.25 9.53
N ILE A 440 -10.55 -8.27 10.22
CA ILE A 440 -9.81 -9.43 10.74
C ILE A 440 -10.45 -10.69 10.15
N GLY A 441 -9.73 -11.36 9.25
CA GLY A 441 -10.30 -12.46 8.49
C GLY A 441 -11.48 -11.99 7.64
N ASN A 442 -12.64 -12.63 7.83
CA ASN A 442 -13.88 -12.28 7.14
C ASN A 442 -14.83 -11.42 8.01
N VAL A 443 -14.32 -10.91 9.14
CA VAL A 443 -15.10 -10.08 10.07
C VAL A 443 -14.63 -8.65 9.96
N HIS A 444 -15.58 -7.75 9.76
CA HIS A 444 -15.34 -6.32 9.71
C HIS A 444 -15.76 -5.68 11.04
N TYR A 445 -14.88 -4.90 11.64
CA TYR A 445 -15.13 -4.17 12.88
C TYR A 445 -15.14 -2.69 12.58
N ALA A 446 -16.16 -1.97 13.03
CA ALA A 446 -16.19 -0.51 13.04
C ALA A 446 -16.15 0.01 14.48
N PHE A 447 -15.26 0.95 14.72
CA PHE A 447 -15.13 1.73 15.93
C PHE A 447 -15.72 3.10 15.67
N VAL A 448 -16.89 3.38 16.23
CA VAL A 448 -17.59 4.66 16.06
C VAL A 448 -17.27 5.54 17.26
N PHE A 449 -16.42 6.54 17.06
CA PHE A 449 -16.01 7.50 18.08
C PHE A 449 -16.94 8.70 18.11
N ILE A 450 -17.30 9.15 19.32
CA ILE A 450 -18.11 10.33 19.58
C ILE A 450 -17.50 11.17 20.72
N ASP A 451 -17.77 12.47 20.70
CA ASP A 451 -17.43 13.41 21.77
C ASP A 451 -18.73 14.01 22.35
N PRO A 452 -19.46 13.24 23.18
CA PRO A 452 -20.71 13.70 23.75
C PRO A 452 -20.49 14.81 24.79
N ASP A 453 -21.45 15.73 24.91
CA ASP A 453 -21.48 16.70 26.00
C ASP A 453 -21.75 16.00 27.36
N GLU A 454 -21.50 16.69 28.47
CA GLU A 454 -21.69 16.14 29.83
C GLU A 454 -23.16 15.81 30.17
N THR A 455 -24.12 16.27 29.38
CA THR A 455 -25.56 16.02 29.58
C THR A 455 -26.04 14.75 28.86
N VAL A 456 -25.22 14.15 28.01
CA VAL A 456 -25.53 12.87 27.35
C VAL A 456 -25.28 11.73 28.33
N GLU A 457 -26.33 10.96 28.60
CA GLU A 457 -26.26 9.81 29.53
C GLU A 457 -26.25 8.48 28.79
N SER A 458 -26.83 8.45 27.60
CA SER A 458 -26.91 7.25 26.77
C SER A 458 -26.98 7.61 25.30
N VAL A 459 -26.62 6.63 24.47
CA VAL A 459 -26.57 6.77 23.02
C VAL A 459 -27.24 5.59 22.34
N ARG A 460 -27.69 5.83 21.12
CA ARG A 460 -28.19 4.81 20.20
C ARG A 460 -27.49 4.96 18.86
N LEU A 461 -27.18 3.83 18.24
CA LEU A 461 -26.57 3.78 16.93
C LEU A 461 -27.63 3.46 15.88
N LYS A 462 -27.69 4.26 14.82
CA LYS A 462 -28.34 3.87 13.57
C LYS A 462 -27.28 3.51 12.55
N VAL A 463 -27.47 2.37 11.90
CA VAL A 463 -26.61 1.90 10.82
C VAL A 463 -27.46 1.71 9.58
N TYR A 464 -27.01 2.28 8.47
CA TYR A 464 -27.59 2.06 7.16
C TYR A 464 -26.63 1.19 6.37
N VAL A 465 -27.12 0.08 5.86
CA VAL A 465 -26.32 -0.89 5.12
C VAL A 465 -26.81 -0.97 3.70
N HIS A 466 -25.90 -0.80 2.74
CA HIS A 466 -26.20 -1.00 1.35
C HIS A 466 -25.00 -1.47 0.53
N THR A 467 -25.27 -1.88 -0.71
CA THR A 467 -24.22 -2.13 -1.69
C THR A 467 -23.99 -0.86 -2.50
N SER A 468 -22.73 -0.46 -2.68
CA SER A 468 -22.37 0.56 -3.65
C SER A 468 -22.65 0.11 -5.07
N ARG A 469 -22.76 1.06 -5.99
CA ARG A 469 -22.83 0.78 -7.42
C ARG A 469 -21.52 1.16 -8.07
N THR A 470 -21.04 0.35 -8.99
CA THR A 470 -19.77 0.59 -9.68
C THR A 470 -20.03 0.74 -11.17
N VAL A 471 -19.64 1.89 -11.73
CA VAL A 471 -19.66 2.10 -13.16
C VAL A 471 -18.25 2.38 -13.66
N GLU A 472 -17.96 1.88 -14.86
CA GLU A 472 -16.66 2.06 -15.50
C GLU A 472 -16.80 2.93 -16.75
N LEU A 473 -15.85 3.85 -16.92
CA LEU A 473 -15.71 4.72 -18.08
C LEU A 473 -14.29 4.61 -18.60
N TYR A 474 -14.12 4.40 -19.91
CA TYR A 474 -12.80 4.48 -20.54
C TYR A 474 -12.59 5.89 -21.08
N ILE A 475 -11.53 6.57 -20.64
CA ILE A 475 -11.22 7.97 -21.01
C ILE A 475 -9.89 8.04 -21.75
N ALA A 476 -9.77 8.94 -22.71
CA ALA A 476 -8.49 9.20 -23.36
C ALA A 476 -7.55 9.91 -22.37
N PRO A 477 -6.27 9.53 -22.29
CA PRO A 477 -5.29 10.32 -21.55
C PRO A 477 -5.16 11.72 -22.18
N PRO A 478 -4.81 12.75 -21.40
CA PRO A 478 -4.47 14.05 -21.95
C PRO A 478 -3.27 13.91 -22.90
N LEU A 479 -3.28 14.66 -23.99
CA LEU A 479 -2.13 14.76 -24.86
C LEU A 479 -1.05 15.55 -24.12
N SER A 480 0.07 14.89 -23.80
CA SER A 480 1.25 15.61 -23.28
C SER A 480 1.64 16.72 -24.26
N PRO A 481 1.89 17.96 -23.82
CA PRO A 481 2.22 19.08 -24.69
C PRO A 481 3.47 18.84 -25.55
N ALA A 482 4.33 17.88 -25.20
CA ALA A 482 5.43 17.42 -26.04
C ALA A 482 5.00 16.71 -27.35
N ARG A 483 3.68 16.52 -27.59
CA ARG A 483 3.10 15.95 -28.82
C ARG A 483 2.70 16.98 -29.89
N THR A 484 2.80 18.27 -29.62
CA THR A 484 2.62 19.33 -30.65
C THR A 484 3.96 19.86 -31.10
#